data_AF-A0A953PFH2-F1
#
_entry.id   AF-A0A953PFH2-F1
#
_cell.length_a   1.000
_cell.length_b   1.000
_cell.length_c   1.000
_cell.angle_alpha   90.00
_cell.angle_beta   90.00
_cell.angle_gamma   90.00
#
_symmetry.space_group_name_H-M   'P 1'
#
loop_
_entity.id
_entity.type
_entity.pdbx_description
1 polymer ?
#
loop_
_entity_poly.entity_id
_entity_poly.type
_entity_poly.pdbx_seq_one_letter_code
_entity_poly.pdbx_strand_id
1 'polypeptide(L)'
;MGWYFGFFFVSGFCSILYELVWLRLAMAQFAVTTALVSIVLSAFMIGLGLGSWGAGHYVRSRTTPLGPVALRLYACAELLIGLSAIFVPLELSWGRRLLERLDSNSALSSPAYYVVAGLWIGLTLVPWCACMGATFPFAMAAIKGEFSGESTRSFSYLYLANVLGAVTGALLPLLIIEEWGFKGTLHVGTVLNICLATTAFILSLRLTLKEVGTRLESTRSDSSVPQATRIWAHGLLFATGLTSMGVEVVWIRMFTPALGTVVYAFATILALYLGATYLGSRFYRRSKVGEDAPGTFLLALIAFSVLLPLAACDPRLPLLYPLRVVSILPFSFLAGFVTPMILDRVSLGDPDRAGRGYAINIAGCVLGPLVSGFLLLPFLGERFTLVAFAFPWIAVSLGRPRLAMPRARGPQPRISWKPVAVGLISLVLVVGTVDYETRYSPREVRRDSTATVTAAGATRTGKQLLVNGNGVTGLTPITKMIAHLPLAYLQRPPKNALVICFGMGTTHRSVLSWGISSTAVELVPSVVSVFPFFHADAERLLRSPLSRVVVDDGRFYLERSSEQYDVIVLDPPPPVEAAASSLLYSKEFYALAKLHLRPDGILQQWFPMGSRDPAIVASVARALNESFPYVRVFRSIE
;
A
#
# COMPACT_ATOMS: atom_id res chain seq x y z
N MET A 1 21.86 -26.19 5.64
CA MET A 1 21.26 -24.84 5.55
C MET A 1 20.89 -24.37 4.14
N GLY A 2 21.73 -24.55 3.10
CA GLY A 2 21.53 -23.89 1.79
C GLY A 2 20.17 -24.07 1.11
N TRP A 3 19.52 -25.22 1.26
CA TRP A 3 18.18 -25.45 0.70
C TRP A 3 17.06 -24.73 1.46
N TYR A 4 17.19 -24.47 2.77
CA TYR A 4 16.26 -23.61 3.52
C TYR A 4 16.26 -22.17 2.97
N PHE A 5 17.42 -21.69 2.51
CA PHE A 5 17.51 -20.38 1.85
C PHE A 5 16.72 -20.37 0.53
N GLY A 6 16.85 -21.42 -0.28
CA GLY A 6 16.07 -21.56 -1.51
C GLY A 6 14.56 -21.57 -1.24
N PHE A 7 14.12 -22.29 -0.20
CA PHE A 7 12.71 -22.33 0.19
C PHE A 7 12.17 -20.95 0.59
N PHE A 8 12.89 -20.23 1.45
CA PHE A 8 12.46 -18.89 1.88
C PHE A 8 12.58 -17.84 0.77
N PHE A 9 13.52 -18.00 -0.16
CA PHE A 9 13.59 -17.15 -1.35
C PHE A 9 12.32 -17.30 -2.21
N VAL A 10 11.92 -18.53 -2.54
CA VAL A 10 10.71 -18.76 -3.36
C VAL A 10 9.43 -18.40 -2.59
N SER A 11 9.37 -18.70 -1.29
CA SER A 11 8.23 -18.35 -0.42
C SER A 11 8.05 -16.82 -0.31
N GLY A 12 9.16 -16.09 -0.13
CA GLY A 12 9.16 -14.62 -0.11
C GLY A 12 8.77 -14.01 -1.45
N PHE A 13 9.21 -14.59 -2.57
CA PHE A 13 8.76 -14.21 -3.91
C PHE A 13 7.23 -14.36 -4.05
N CYS A 14 6.69 -15.52 -3.67
CA CYS A 14 5.26 -15.78 -3.78
C CYS A 14 4.44 -14.86 -2.88
N SER A 15 4.91 -14.61 -1.66
CA SER A 15 4.21 -13.75 -0.69
C SER A 15 3.97 -12.33 -1.22
N ILE A 16 5.01 -11.69 -1.79
CA ILE A 16 4.87 -10.34 -2.37
C ILE A 16 4.11 -10.36 -3.69
N LEU A 17 4.29 -11.40 -4.52
CA LEU A 17 3.49 -11.58 -5.73
C LEU A 17 1.99 -11.59 -5.39
N TYR A 18 1.59 -12.36 -4.38
CA TYR A 18 0.20 -12.40 -3.93
C TYR A 18 -0.25 -11.07 -3.35
N GLU A 19 0.56 -10.42 -2.52
CA GLU A 19 0.24 -9.10 -1.96
C GLU A 19 -0.06 -8.07 -3.07
N LEU A 20 0.78 -7.99 -4.10
CA LEU A 20 0.59 -7.10 -5.24
C LEU A 20 -0.71 -7.37 -6.00
N VAL A 21 -0.97 -8.64 -6.31
CA VAL A 21 -2.16 -9.02 -7.09
C VAL A 21 -3.44 -8.88 -6.25
N TRP A 22 -3.43 -9.28 -4.98
CA TRP A 22 -4.60 -9.18 -4.09
C TRP A 22 -4.95 -7.74 -3.76
N LEU A 23 -3.96 -6.87 -3.59
CA LEU A 23 -4.20 -5.43 -3.44
C LEU A 23 -4.93 -4.88 -4.67
N ARG A 24 -4.53 -5.28 -5.87
CA ARG A 24 -5.16 -4.87 -7.13
C ARG A 24 -6.59 -5.39 -7.25
N LEU A 25 -6.79 -6.67 -6.94
CA LEU A 25 -8.13 -7.27 -6.96
C LEU A 25 -9.04 -6.60 -5.93
N ALA A 26 -8.55 -6.34 -4.71
CA ALA A 26 -9.32 -5.65 -3.68
C ALA A 26 -9.70 -4.23 -4.11
N MET A 27 -8.78 -3.46 -4.72
CA MET A 27 -9.10 -2.14 -5.28
C MET A 27 -10.17 -2.20 -6.36
N ALA A 28 -10.06 -3.17 -7.26
CA ALA A 28 -11.03 -3.36 -8.34
C ALA A 28 -12.40 -3.82 -7.82
N GLN A 29 -12.48 -4.51 -6.69
CA GLN A 29 -13.75 -4.96 -6.11
C GLN A 29 -14.36 -3.93 -5.17
N PHE A 30 -13.57 -3.23 -4.36
CA PHE A 30 -14.10 -2.44 -3.24
C PHE A 30 -13.98 -0.93 -3.35
N ALA A 31 -12.84 -0.38 -3.79
CA ALA A 31 -12.58 1.05 -4.02
C ALA A 31 -11.12 1.32 -4.43
N VAL A 32 -10.86 2.30 -5.30
CA VAL A 32 -9.49 2.70 -5.65
C VAL A 32 -9.03 3.90 -4.82
N THR A 33 -8.80 3.69 -3.51
CA THR A 33 -8.37 4.76 -2.59
C THR A 33 -7.14 4.38 -1.78
N THR A 34 -6.39 5.39 -1.30
CA THR A 34 -5.27 5.20 -0.36
C THR A 34 -5.72 4.58 0.96
N ALA A 35 -6.95 4.89 1.39
CA ALA A 35 -7.57 4.28 2.56
C ALA A 35 -7.69 2.74 2.40
N LEU A 36 -8.09 2.26 1.22
CA LEU A 36 -8.18 0.83 0.98
C LEU A 36 -6.80 0.16 0.93
N VAL A 37 -5.78 0.84 0.40
CA VAL A 37 -4.37 0.36 0.49
C VAL A 37 -4.00 0.11 1.94
N SER A 38 -4.24 1.09 2.82
CA SER A 38 -3.95 0.94 4.25
C SER A 38 -4.71 -0.25 4.87
N ILE A 39 -5.98 -0.45 4.52
CA ILE A 39 -6.77 -1.58 5.03
C ILE A 39 -6.18 -2.93 4.57
N VAL A 40 -5.87 -3.08 3.28
CA VAL A 40 -5.34 -4.33 2.73
C VAL A 40 -3.96 -4.64 3.33
N LEU A 41 -3.05 -3.65 3.37
CA LEU A 41 -1.73 -3.82 3.97
C LEU A 41 -1.84 -4.19 5.46
N SER A 42 -2.72 -3.52 6.21
CA SER A 42 -2.96 -3.85 7.62
C SER A 42 -3.53 -5.26 7.78
N ALA A 43 -4.46 -5.71 6.93
CA ALA A 43 -5.00 -7.07 6.97
C ALA A 43 -3.92 -8.13 6.68
N PHE A 44 -3.07 -7.88 5.67
CA PHE A 44 -1.94 -8.74 5.34
C PHE A 44 -0.97 -8.87 6.53
N MET A 45 -0.62 -7.73 7.14
CA MET A 45 0.25 -7.68 8.32
C MET A 45 -0.39 -8.37 9.54
N ILE A 46 -1.69 -8.16 9.82
CA ILE A 46 -2.39 -8.85 10.91
C ILE A 46 -2.25 -10.37 10.78
N GLY A 47 -2.47 -10.90 9.57
CA GLY A 47 -2.28 -12.32 9.29
C GLY A 47 -0.86 -12.78 9.60
N LEU A 48 0.16 -12.12 9.03
CA LEU A 48 1.57 -12.46 9.30
C LEU A 48 1.89 -12.51 10.80
N GLY A 49 1.38 -11.53 11.56
CA GLY A 49 1.61 -11.41 13.00
C GLY A 49 0.96 -12.54 13.78
N LEU A 50 -0.32 -12.81 13.51
CA LEU A 50 -1.07 -13.90 14.14
C LEU A 50 -0.46 -15.27 13.80
N GLY A 51 -0.05 -15.48 12.56
CA GLY A 51 0.63 -16.69 12.10
C GLY A 51 1.95 -16.94 12.80
N SER A 52 2.82 -15.93 12.83
CA SER A 52 4.12 -15.99 13.49
C SER A 52 4.00 -16.22 15.00
N TRP A 53 3.08 -15.52 15.66
CA TRP A 53 2.83 -15.69 17.08
C TRP A 53 2.23 -17.06 17.41
N GLY A 54 1.20 -17.47 16.67
CA GLY A 54 0.50 -18.74 16.87
C GLY A 54 1.40 -19.95 16.62
N ALA A 55 2.16 -19.95 15.52
CA ALA A 55 3.09 -21.03 15.20
C ALA A 55 4.25 -21.08 16.22
N GLY A 56 4.79 -19.93 16.64
CA GLY A 56 5.80 -19.88 17.70
C GLY A 56 5.30 -20.46 19.03
N HIS A 57 4.09 -20.10 19.43
CA HIS A 57 3.45 -20.63 20.64
C HIS A 57 3.22 -22.15 20.53
N TYR A 58 2.76 -22.63 19.37
CA TYR A 58 2.52 -24.04 19.10
C TYR A 58 3.81 -24.87 19.13
N VAL A 59 4.92 -24.33 18.59
CA VAL A 59 6.23 -24.98 18.65
C VAL A 59 6.68 -25.14 20.12
N ARG A 60 6.44 -24.12 20.96
CA ARG A 60 6.81 -24.15 22.38
C ARG A 60 5.95 -25.08 23.23
N SER A 61 4.66 -25.21 22.93
CA SER A 61 3.75 -26.07 23.71
C SER A 61 4.05 -27.56 23.53
N ARG A 62 4.84 -27.92 22.52
CA ARG A 62 5.28 -29.30 22.29
C ARG A 62 6.53 -29.62 23.12
N THR A 63 6.46 -30.73 23.86
CA THR A 63 7.54 -31.21 24.74
C THR A 63 8.65 -31.94 23.99
N THR A 64 8.37 -32.49 22.80
CA THR A 64 9.33 -33.20 21.94
C THR A 64 9.90 -32.29 20.85
N PRO A 65 11.18 -32.43 20.47
CA PRO A 65 11.73 -31.74 19.31
C PRO A 65 10.88 -32.02 18.08
N LEU A 66 10.41 -30.96 17.41
CA LEU A 66 9.51 -31.07 16.27
C LEU A 66 10.22 -31.43 14.96
N GLY A 67 11.56 -31.53 14.93
CA GLY A 67 12.42 -31.82 13.76
C GLY A 67 11.69 -31.96 12.40
N PRO A 68 11.42 -33.18 11.92
CA PRO A 68 10.75 -33.44 10.64
C PRO A 68 9.26 -33.07 10.63
N VAL A 69 8.58 -33.06 11.78
CA VAL A 69 7.18 -32.61 11.90
C VAL A 69 7.05 -31.11 11.63
N ALA A 70 8.00 -30.30 12.07
CA ALA A 70 8.04 -28.86 11.77
C ALA A 70 8.16 -28.61 10.27
N LEU A 71 8.94 -29.41 9.56
CA LEU A 71 9.04 -29.32 8.10
C LEU A 71 7.75 -29.76 7.39
N ARG A 72 6.99 -30.71 7.95
CA ARG A 72 5.64 -31.06 7.45
C ARG A 72 4.63 -29.94 7.67
N LEU A 73 4.70 -29.26 8.81
CA LEU A 73 3.84 -28.10 9.10
C LEU A 73 4.18 -26.93 8.18
N TYR A 74 5.48 -26.70 7.90
CA TYR A 74 5.92 -25.77 6.87
C TYR A 74 5.38 -26.14 5.49
N ALA A 75 5.48 -27.41 5.08
CA ALA A 75 4.93 -27.88 3.80
C ALA A 75 3.41 -27.68 3.70
N CYS A 76 2.67 -27.93 4.79
CA CYS A 76 1.24 -27.67 4.85
C CYS A 76 0.91 -26.18 4.71
N ALA A 77 1.66 -25.31 5.41
CA ALA A 77 1.50 -23.86 5.29
C ALA A 77 1.75 -23.38 3.85
N GLU A 78 2.83 -23.85 3.20
CA GLU A 78 3.13 -23.53 1.79
C GLU A 78 2.04 -24.00 0.84
N LEU A 79 1.45 -25.19 1.06
CA LEU A 79 0.33 -25.67 0.25
C LEU A 79 -0.91 -24.78 0.40
N LEU A 80 -1.26 -24.40 1.63
CA LEU A 80 -2.38 -23.49 1.89
C LEU A 80 -2.14 -22.11 1.26
N ILE A 81 -0.91 -21.61 1.31
CA ILE A 81 -0.51 -20.38 0.62
C ILE A 81 -0.71 -20.55 -0.90
N GLY A 82 -0.31 -21.67 -1.49
CA GLY A 82 -0.54 -21.93 -2.92
C GLY A 82 -2.03 -21.97 -3.30
N LEU A 83 -2.88 -22.55 -2.45
CA LEU A 83 -4.33 -22.61 -2.65
C LEU A 83 -5.01 -21.24 -2.54
N SER A 84 -4.47 -20.34 -1.72
CA SER A 84 -5.01 -18.99 -1.54
C SER A 84 -5.10 -18.20 -2.85
N ALA A 85 -4.24 -18.49 -3.82
CA ALA A 85 -4.27 -17.89 -5.15
C ALA A 85 -5.58 -18.14 -5.91
N ILE A 86 -6.29 -19.23 -5.60
CA ILE A 86 -7.59 -19.58 -6.19
C ILE A 86 -8.73 -19.03 -5.33
N PHE A 87 -8.65 -19.20 -4.01
CA PHE A 87 -9.74 -18.85 -3.10
C PHE A 87 -9.86 -17.34 -2.88
N VAL A 88 -8.78 -16.60 -2.70
CA VAL A 88 -8.84 -15.15 -2.42
C VAL A 88 -9.58 -14.38 -3.50
N PRO A 89 -9.31 -14.54 -4.82
CA PRO A 89 -10.10 -13.86 -5.85
C PRO A 89 -11.60 -14.20 -5.80
N LEU A 90 -11.94 -15.45 -5.50
CA LEU A 90 -13.33 -15.89 -5.36
C LEU A 90 -14.00 -15.26 -4.13
N GLU A 91 -13.33 -15.30 -2.99
CA GLU A 91 -13.78 -14.70 -1.72
C GLU A 91 -13.99 -13.19 -1.84
N LEU A 92 -13.09 -12.46 -2.52
CA LEU A 92 -13.27 -11.03 -2.80
C LEU A 92 -14.49 -10.78 -3.72
N SER A 93 -14.69 -11.61 -4.76
CA SER A 93 -15.87 -11.50 -5.63
C SER A 93 -17.18 -11.84 -4.92
N TRP A 94 -17.13 -12.72 -3.93
CA TRP A 94 -18.29 -13.08 -3.09
C TRP A 94 -18.62 -11.96 -2.12
N GLY A 95 -17.58 -11.38 -1.49
CA GLY A 95 -17.73 -10.19 -0.66
C GLY A 95 -18.38 -9.05 -1.42
N ARG A 96 -17.92 -8.79 -2.65
CA ARG A 96 -18.53 -7.78 -3.50
C ARG A 96 -20.03 -7.97 -3.66
N ARG A 97 -20.45 -9.17 -4.07
CA ARG A 97 -21.87 -9.52 -4.23
C ARG A 97 -22.68 -9.45 -2.93
N LEU A 98 -22.05 -9.76 -1.80
CA LEU A 98 -22.69 -9.65 -0.49
C LEU A 98 -22.92 -8.18 -0.12
N LEU A 99 -21.91 -7.33 -0.30
CA LEU A 99 -22.03 -5.90 -0.01
C LEU A 99 -23.08 -5.25 -0.92
N GLU A 100 -23.13 -5.60 -2.20
CA GLU A 100 -24.16 -5.14 -3.13
C GLU A 100 -25.59 -5.47 -2.63
N ARG A 101 -25.81 -6.69 -2.12
CA ARG A 101 -27.11 -7.12 -1.55
C ARG A 101 -27.45 -6.43 -0.23
N LEU A 102 -26.45 -6.14 0.59
CA LEU A 102 -26.66 -5.45 1.87
C LEU A 102 -27.03 -3.99 1.63
N ASP A 103 -26.40 -3.36 0.65
CA ASP A 103 -26.63 -1.97 0.30
C ASP A 103 -27.98 -1.77 -0.41
N SER A 104 -28.40 -2.73 -1.26
CA SER A 104 -29.72 -2.71 -1.87
C SER A 104 -30.86 -2.77 -0.86
N ASN A 105 -30.63 -3.41 0.31
CA ASN A 105 -31.62 -3.57 1.36
C ASN A 105 -31.58 -2.43 2.41
N SER A 106 -30.47 -1.70 2.47
CA SER A 106 -30.25 -0.62 3.43
C SER A 106 -29.14 0.28 2.89
N ALA A 107 -29.49 1.51 2.47
CA ALA A 107 -28.52 2.47 1.93
C ALA A 107 -27.41 2.75 2.97
N LEU A 108 -26.26 2.10 2.80
CA LEU A 108 -25.12 2.23 3.69
C LEU A 108 -24.47 3.59 3.44
N SER A 109 -24.17 4.30 4.52
CA SER A 109 -23.33 5.50 4.42
C SER A 109 -21.91 5.11 3.97
N SER A 110 -21.22 6.01 3.26
CA SER A 110 -19.88 5.76 2.73
C SER A 110 -18.88 5.26 3.80
N PRO A 111 -18.87 5.78 5.05
CA PRO A 111 -18.01 5.23 6.11
C PRO A 111 -18.37 3.79 6.51
N ALA A 112 -19.66 3.47 6.60
CA ALA A 112 -20.11 2.13 6.93
C ALA A 112 -19.70 1.12 5.87
N TYR A 113 -19.76 1.49 4.59
CA TYR A 113 -19.28 0.67 3.49
C TYR A 113 -17.80 0.32 3.63
N TYR A 114 -16.92 1.29 3.91
CA TYR A 114 -15.48 1.01 4.10
C TYR A 114 -15.20 0.09 5.29
N VAL A 115 -15.98 0.20 6.37
CA VAL A 115 -15.85 -0.69 7.53
C VAL A 115 -16.24 -2.12 7.14
N VAL A 116 -17.38 -2.30 6.49
CA VAL A 116 -17.86 -3.64 6.08
C VAL A 116 -16.93 -4.26 5.04
N ALA A 117 -16.49 -3.47 4.05
CA ALA A 117 -15.50 -3.90 3.06
C ALA A 117 -14.17 -4.29 3.73
N GLY A 118 -13.68 -3.47 4.67
CA GLY A 118 -12.44 -3.77 5.40
C GLY A 118 -12.54 -5.02 6.28
N LEU A 119 -13.68 -5.25 6.93
CA LEU A 119 -13.94 -6.49 7.68
C LEU A 119 -13.93 -7.71 6.75
N TRP A 120 -14.56 -7.63 5.58
CA TRP A 120 -14.57 -8.72 4.61
C TRP A 120 -13.18 -9.00 4.04
N ILE A 121 -12.43 -7.96 3.67
CA ILE A 121 -11.04 -8.08 3.23
C ILE A 121 -10.18 -8.71 4.33
N GLY A 122 -10.38 -8.31 5.59
CA GLY A 122 -9.73 -8.92 6.75
C GLY A 122 -10.04 -10.40 6.88
N LEU A 123 -11.33 -10.78 6.85
CA LEU A 123 -11.77 -12.19 6.89
C LEU A 123 -11.18 -13.02 5.75
N THR A 124 -11.04 -12.42 4.58
CA THR A 124 -10.47 -13.07 3.39
C THR A 124 -8.96 -13.24 3.53
N LEU A 125 -8.20 -12.16 3.81
CA LEU A 125 -6.74 -12.18 3.71
C LEU A 125 -6.04 -12.73 4.96
N VAL A 126 -6.56 -12.45 6.17
CA VAL A 126 -5.89 -12.80 7.43
C VAL A 126 -5.57 -14.29 7.56
N PRO A 127 -6.47 -15.25 7.22
CA PRO A 127 -6.17 -16.68 7.34
C PRO A 127 -5.01 -17.13 6.45
N TRP A 128 -4.99 -16.69 5.20
CA TRP A 128 -3.93 -17.04 4.24
C TRP A 128 -2.59 -16.39 4.61
N CYS A 129 -2.63 -15.13 5.05
CA CYS A 129 -1.45 -14.41 5.53
C CYS A 129 -0.93 -14.98 6.86
N ALA A 130 -1.80 -15.57 7.69
CA ALA A 130 -1.37 -16.32 8.87
C ALA A 130 -0.59 -17.59 8.52
N CYS A 131 -0.93 -18.25 7.41
CA CYS A 131 -0.09 -19.33 6.89
C CYS A 131 1.30 -18.82 6.49
N MET A 132 1.39 -17.66 5.83
CA MET A 132 2.67 -17.02 5.49
C MET A 132 3.48 -16.67 6.74
N GLY A 133 2.85 -16.12 7.78
CA GLY A 133 3.51 -15.79 9.05
C GLY A 133 4.02 -17.02 9.82
N ALA A 134 3.32 -18.14 9.72
CA ALA A 134 3.66 -19.38 10.40
C ALA A 134 4.94 -20.06 9.84
N THR A 135 5.33 -19.74 8.60
CA THR A 135 6.50 -20.34 7.93
C THR A 135 7.80 -20.15 8.73
N PHE A 136 8.04 -18.96 9.29
CA PHE A 136 9.25 -18.62 10.04
C PHE A 136 9.43 -19.50 11.29
N PRO A 137 8.49 -19.55 12.27
CA PRO A 137 8.64 -20.41 13.44
C PRO A 137 8.79 -21.90 13.10
N PHE A 138 8.08 -22.41 12.10
CA PHE A 138 8.19 -23.81 11.70
C PHE A 138 9.56 -24.12 11.09
N ALA A 139 10.07 -23.27 10.20
CA ALA A 139 11.40 -23.46 9.63
C ALA A 139 12.51 -23.31 10.67
N MET A 140 12.40 -22.35 11.59
CA MET A 140 13.35 -22.22 12.70
C MET A 140 13.34 -23.46 13.61
N ALA A 141 12.17 -24.05 13.87
CA ALA A 141 12.06 -25.28 14.64
C ALA A 141 12.72 -26.48 13.93
N ALA A 142 12.54 -26.59 12.61
CA ALA A 142 13.20 -27.62 11.79
C ALA A 142 14.73 -27.46 11.81
N ILE A 143 15.22 -26.22 11.61
CA ILE A 143 16.66 -25.91 11.63
C ILE A 143 17.27 -26.19 13.01
N LYS A 144 16.59 -25.81 14.09
CA LYS A 144 17.08 -26.05 15.47
C LYS A 144 17.24 -27.54 15.76
N GLY A 145 16.39 -28.39 15.19
CA GLY A 145 16.52 -29.85 15.29
C GLY A 145 17.72 -30.41 14.53
N GLU A 146 18.05 -29.84 13.37
CA GLU A 146 19.10 -30.34 12.47
C GLU A 146 20.50 -29.73 12.74
N PHE A 147 20.56 -28.47 13.19
CA PHE A 147 21.79 -27.67 13.35
C PHE A 147 21.82 -26.88 14.68
N SER A 148 21.90 -27.58 15.81
CA SER A 148 21.82 -27.00 17.16
C SER A 148 22.86 -25.88 17.44
N GLY A 149 24.07 -25.97 16.86
CA GLY A 149 25.16 -25.01 17.04
C GLY A 149 25.04 -23.69 16.25
N GLU A 150 24.22 -23.63 15.20
CA GLU A 150 24.01 -22.42 14.37
C GLU A 150 22.64 -21.74 14.62
N SER A 151 21.87 -22.24 15.59
CA SER A 151 20.46 -21.86 15.76
C SER A 151 20.24 -20.38 16.12
N THR A 152 21.20 -19.73 16.78
CA THR A 152 21.08 -18.35 17.28
C THR A 152 20.95 -17.29 16.18
N ARG A 153 21.41 -17.56 14.95
CA ARG A 153 21.30 -16.67 13.78
C ARG A 153 20.36 -17.20 12.69
N SER A 154 19.52 -18.17 13.04
CA SER A 154 18.61 -18.80 12.07
C SER A 154 17.54 -17.84 11.56
N PHE A 155 17.03 -16.95 12.41
CA PHE A 155 16.03 -15.95 12.00
C PHE A 155 16.61 -15.01 10.94
N SER A 156 17.72 -14.32 11.23
CA SER A 156 18.32 -13.39 10.27
C SER A 156 18.80 -14.06 8.96
N TYR A 157 19.13 -15.35 8.99
CA TYR A 157 19.42 -16.13 7.77
C TYR A 157 18.17 -16.33 6.89
N LEU A 158 17.07 -16.82 7.47
CA LEU A 158 15.80 -17.04 6.77
C LEU A 158 15.17 -15.73 6.32
N TYR A 159 15.24 -14.69 7.17
CA TYR A 159 14.76 -13.35 6.86
C TYR A 159 15.49 -12.76 5.66
N LEU A 160 16.82 -12.91 5.60
CA LEU A 160 17.61 -12.45 4.45
C LEU A 160 17.18 -13.13 3.13
N ALA A 161 16.91 -14.44 3.17
CA ALA A 161 16.42 -15.18 2.01
C ALA A 161 15.03 -14.69 1.58
N ASN A 162 14.13 -14.54 2.55
CA ASN A 162 12.77 -14.06 2.32
C ASN A 162 12.74 -12.66 1.71
N VAL A 163 13.53 -11.72 2.25
CA VAL A 163 13.58 -10.34 1.73
C VAL A 163 14.15 -10.32 0.31
N LEU A 164 15.15 -11.15 0.00
CA LEU A 164 15.67 -11.25 -1.37
C LEU A 164 14.60 -11.78 -2.34
N GLY A 165 13.87 -12.81 -1.93
CA GLY A 165 12.70 -13.33 -2.65
C GLY A 165 11.64 -12.25 -2.87
N ALA A 166 11.31 -11.53 -1.81
CA ALA A 166 10.36 -10.43 -1.79
C ALA A 166 10.74 -9.30 -2.77
N VAL A 167 12.03 -8.93 -2.87
CA VAL A 167 12.51 -7.97 -3.90
C VAL A 167 12.22 -8.48 -5.30
N THR A 168 12.55 -9.75 -5.58
CA THR A 168 12.25 -10.33 -6.90
C THR A 168 10.75 -10.45 -7.16
N GLY A 169 9.95 -10.72 -6.11
CA GLY A 169 8.49 -10.76 -6.15
C GLY A 169 7.84 -9.38 -6.27
N ALA A 170 8.55 -8.30 -5.98
CA ALA A 170 8.06 -6.94 -6.22
C ALA A 170 8.25 -6.49 -7.68
N LEU A 171 9.28 -7.03 -8.36
CA LEU A 171 9.68 -6.58 -9.70
C LEU A 171 9.17 -7.50 -10.82
N LEU A 172 9.40 -8.80 -10.71
CA LEU A 172 9.12 -9.75 -11.80
C LEU A 172 7.62 -9.88 -12.10
N PRO A 173 6.70 -9.87 -11.12
CA PRO A 173 5.27 -9.95 -11.40
C PRO A 173 4.75 -8.80 -12.26
N LEU A 174 5.40 -7.62 -12.28
CA LEU A 174 4.98 -6.54 -13.17
C LEU A 174 5.07 -6.96 -14.64
N LEU A 175 6.11 -7.71 -15.02
CA LEU A 175 6.29 -8.25 -16.37
C LEU A 175 5.30 -9.40 -16.64
N ILE A 176 5.05 -10.25 -15.65
CA ILE A 176 4.14 -11.40 -15.79
C ILE A 176 2.67 -10.91 -15.91
N ILE A 177 2.30 -9.84 -15.20
CA ILE A 177 0.96 -9.24 -15.28
C ILE A 177 0.73 -8.64 -16.67
N GLU A 178 1.73 -8.01 -17.29
CA GLU A 178 1.62 -7.44 -18.63
C GLU A 178 1.35 -8.53 -19.69
N GLU A 179 2.03 -9.67 -19.60
CA GLU A 179 1.90 -10.77 -20.57
C GLU A 179 0.70 -11.69 -20.29
N TRP A 180 0.50 -12.11 -19.03
CA TRP A 180 -0.44 -13.18 -18.66
C TRP A 180 -1.59 -12.71 -17.75
N GLY A 181 -1.62 -11.42 -17.41
CA GLY A 181 -2.64 -10.84 -16.55
C GLY A 181 -2.57 -11.30 -15.09
N PHE A 182 -3.54 -10.85 -14.29
CA PHE A 182 -3.61 -11.19 -12.86
C PHE A 182 -3.78 -12.69 -12.60
N LYS A 183 -4.63 -13.37 -13.38
CA LYS A 183 -4.89 -14.81 -13.20
C LYS A 183 -3.65 -15.66 -13.51
N GLY A 184 -2.96 -15.39 -14.63
CA GLY A 184 -1.74 -16.09 -14.99
C GLY A 184 -0.63 -15.90 -13.95
N THR A 185 -0.50 -14.68 -13.43
CA THR A 185 0.46 -14.37 -12.35
C THR A 185 0.18 -15.17 -11.07
N LEU A 186 -1.09 -15.28 -10.67
CA LEU A 186 -1.49 -16.10 -9.52
C LEU A 186 -1.16 -17.59 -9.73
N HIS A 187 -1.38 -18.11 -10.93
CA HIS A 187 -1.03 -19.51 -11.25
C HIS A 187 0.47 -19.79 -11.14
N VAL A 188 1.33 -18.85 -11.54
CA VAL A 188 2.78 -18.97 -11.35
C VAL A 188 3.12 -19.13 -9.87
N GLY A 189 2.54 -18.29 -9.01
CA GLY A 189 2.69 -18.41 -7.55
C GLY A 189 2.23 -19.78 -7.06
N THR A 190 1.05 -20.24 -7.47
CA THR A 190 0.48 -21.53 -7.04
C THR A 190 1.43 -22.69 -7.36
N VAL A 191 1.96 -22.74 -8.59
CA VAL A 191 2.88 -23.80 -9.01
C VAL A 191 4.13 -23.79 -8.13
N LEU A 192 4.71 -22.61 -7.87
CA LEU A 192 5.90 -22.47 -7.03
C LEU A 192 5.65 -22.94 -5.59
N ASN A 193 4.53 -22.55 -4.97
CA ASN A 193 4.19 -22.99 -3.62
C ASN A 193 3.89 -24.50 -3.54
N ILE A 194 3.24 -25.09 -4.56
CA ILE A 194 3.02 -26.54 -4.63
C ILE A 194 4.36 -27.28 -4.74
N CYS A 195 5.29 -26.78 -5.55
CA CYS A 195 6.64 -27.32 -5.64
C CYS A 195 7.38 -27.24 -4.30
N LEU A 196 7.29 -26.11 -3.59
CA LEU A 196 7.86 -25.96 -2.24
C LEU A 196 7.25 -26.94 -1.24
N ALA A 197 5.92 -27.01 -1.18
CA ALA A 197 5.21 -27.92 -0.28
C ALA A 197 5.60 -29.39 -0.53
N THR A 198 5.61 -29.80 -1.80
CA THR A 198 5.94 -31.18 -2.19
C THR A 198 7.39 -31.53 -1.85
N THR A 199 8.35 -30.65 -2.19
CA THR A 199 9.77 -30.88 -1.89
C THR A 199 10.06 -30.87 -0.40
N ALA A 200 9.47 -29.93 0.37
CA ALA A 200 9.59 -29.91 1.83
C ALA A 200 8.99 -31.17 2.47
N PHE A 201 7.84 -31.64 1.99
CA PHE A 201 7.23 -32.87 2.48
C PHE A 201 8.11 -34.10 2.20
N ILE A 202 8.65 -34.24 0.98
CA ILE A 202 9.56 -35.34 0.63
C ILE A 202 10.83 -35.32 1.49
N LEU A 203 11.42 -34.14 1.71
CA LEU A 203 12.59 -33.99 2.58
C LEU A 203 12.28 -34.36 4.03
N SER A 204 11.08 -34.03 4.51
CA SER A 204 10.66 -34.39 5.87
C SER A 204 10.63 -35.91 6.08
N LEU A 205 10.25 -36.68 5.06
CA LEU A 205 10.24 -38.15 5.11
C LEU A 205 11.67 -38.69 5.22
N ARG A 206 12.62 -38.14 4.44
CA ARG A 206 14.03 -38.53 4.49
C ARG A 206 14.69 -38.21 5.84
N LEU A 207 14.36 -37.06 6.43
CA LEU A 207 14.86 -36.67 7.75
C LEU A 207 14.27 -37.54 8.87
N THR A 208 12.98 -37.89 8.77
CA THR A 208 12.33 -38.82 9.72
C THR A 208 13.06 -40.17 9.77
N LEU A 209 13.49 -40.69 8.62
CA LEU A 209 14.24 -41.95 8.53
C LEU A 209 15.64 -41.87 9.15
N LYS A 210 16.26 -40.68 9.16
CA LYS A 210 17.60 -40.44 9.71
C LYS A 210 17.59 -40.25 11.23
N GLU A 211 16.53 -39.65 11.78
CA GLU A 211 16.40 -39.30 13.20
C GLU A 211 16.17 -40.52 14.11
N VAL A 212 15.64 -41.63 13.58
CA VAL A 212 15.48 -42.90 14.30
C VAL A 212 16.83 -43.47 14.80
N GLY A 213 17.97 -43.03 14.24
CA GLY A 213 19.30 -43.55 14.56
C GLY A 213 20.11 -42.80 15.63
N THR A 214 19.74 -41.59 16.04
CA THR A 214 20.58 -40.76 16.94
C THR A 214 19.73 -39.92 17.89
N ARG A 215 19.55 -40.41 19.12
CA ARG A 215 18.93 -39.65 20.20
C ARG A 215 20.04 -39.08 21.08
N LEU A 216 20.32 -37.79 20.94
CA LEU A 216 21.15 -37.04 21.88
C LEU A 216 20.29 -36.08 22.69
N GLU A 217 20.49 -36.10 24.00
CA GLU A 217 19.86 -35.21 24.96
C GLU A 217 20.23 -33.76 24.67
N SER A 218 19.23 -32.91 24.43
CA SER A 218 19.44 -31.46 24.35
C SER A 218 19.32 -30.86 25.75
N THR A 219 20.45 -30.45 26.33
CA THR A 219 20.49 -29.62 27.53
C THR A 219 19.87 -28.25 27.24
N ARG A 220 18.77 -27.94 27.94
CA ARG A 220 18.14 -26.61 27.91
C ARG A 220 19.06 -25.60 28.61
N SER A 221 19.81 -24.84 27.83
CA SER A 221 20.42 -23.59 28.27
C SER A 221 19.35 -22.51 28.28
N ASP A 222 18.74 -22.27 29.44
CA ASP A 222 17.76 -21.20 29.63
C ASP A 222 18.50 -19.89 29.97
N SER A 223 19.17 -19.31 28.97
CA SER A 223 19.71 -17.96 29.12
C SER A 223 18.55 -16.97 29.06
N SER A 224 18.19 -16.44 30.24
CA SER A 224 17.12 -15.46 30.38
C SER A 224 17.66 -14.04 30.11
N VAL A 225 17.18 -13.41 29.04
CA VAL A 225 17.39 -11.97 28.82
C VAL A 225 16.68 -11.18 29.93
N PRO A 226 17.31 -10.17 30.56
CA PRO A 226 16.67 -9.35 31.59
C PRO A 226 15.34 -8.72 31.12
N GLN A 227 14.33 -8.68 32.00
CA GLN A 227 12.98 -8.23 31.66
C GLN A 227 12.94 -6.79 31.10
N ALA A 228 13.71 -5.87 31.70
CA ALA A 228 13.77 -4.48 31.24
C ALA A 228 14.36 -4.36 29.82
N THR A 229 15.38 -5.16 29.51
CA THR A 229 15.97 -5.22 28.15
C THR A 229 14.96 -5.77 27.14
N ARG A 230 14.14 -6.76 27.54
CA ARG A 230 13.09 -7.33 26.69
C ARG A 230 11.97 -6.33 26.40
N ILE A 231 11.46 -5.61 27.41
CA ILE A 231 10.41 -4.58 27.21
C ILE A 231 10.90 -3.49 26.26
N TRP A 232 12.14 -3.02 26.46
CA TRP A 232 12.72 -1.99 25.63
C TRP A 232 12.94 -2.44 24.18
N ALA A 233 13.46 -3.66 23.99
CA ALA A 233 13.62 -4.27 22.68
C ALA A 233 12.27 -4.43 21.94
N HIS A 234 11.22 -4.84 22.65
CA HIS A 234 9.86 -4.91 22.09
C HIS A 234 9.33 -3.51 21.71
N GLY A 235 9.57 -2.49 22.53
CA GLY A 235 9.20 -1.10 22.20
C GLY A 235 9.88 -0.60 20.92
N LEU A 236 11.18 -0.89 20.75
CA LEU A 236 11.90 -0.56 19.51
C LEU A 236 11.41 -1.37 18.30
N LEU A 237 11.10 -2.67 18.48
CA LEU A 237 10.52 -3.50 17.41
C LEU A 237 9.18 -2.95 16.97
N PHE A 238 8.32 -2.56 17.91
CA PHE A 238 7.06 -1.90 17.61
C PHE A 238 7.28 -0.57 16.87
N ALA A 239 8.18 0.28 17.37
CA ALA A 239 8.46 1.58 16.76
C ALA A 239 9.05 1.46 15.35
N THR A 240 9.95 0.50 15.11
CA THR A 240 10.50 0.24 13.76
C THR A 240 9.40 -0.17 12.79
N GLY A 241 8.52 -1.09 13.17
CA GLY A 241 7.39 -1.51 12.31
C GLY A 241 6.40 -0.37 12.06
N LEU A 242 6.02 0.36 13.12
CA LEU A 242 5.12 1.51 13.06
C LEU A 242 5.65 2.59 12.11
N THR A 243 6.92 2.95 12.28
CA THR A 243 7.58 3.96 11.45
C THR A 243 7.67 3.47 10.03
N SER A 244 8.16 2.25 9.80
CA SER A 244 8.44 1.74 8.46
C SER A 244 7.21 1.69 7.55
N MET A 245 6.14 1.05 8.00
CA MET A 245 4.90 0.96 7.22
C MET A 245 4.11 2.27 7.24
N GLY A 246 4.22 3.07 8.31
CA GLY A 246 3.58 4.37 8.40
C GLY A 246 4.14 5.38 7.39
N VAL A 247 5.46 5.47 7.27
CA VAL A 247 6.12 6.35 6.30
C VAL A 247 6.01 5.84 4.87
N GLU A 248 5.89 4.52 4.66
CA GLU A 248 5.65 3.94 3.34
C GLU A 248 4.36 4.48 2.69
N VAL A 249 3.27 4.57 3.46
CA VAL A 249 2.02 5.20 2.99
C VAL A 249 2.21 6.68 2.64
N VAL A 250 3.04 7.40 3.40
CA VAL A 250 3.38 8.80 3.10
C VAL A 250 4.18 8.90 1.81
N TRP A 251 5.17 8.02 1.61
CA TRP A 251 6.03 8.01 0.43
C TRP A 251 5.23 7.74 -0.84
N ILE A 252 4.27 6.82 -0.81
CA ILE A 252 3.38 6.58 -1.96
C ILE A 252 2.73 7.90 -2.38
N ARG A 253 2.09 8.62 -1.45
CA ARG A 253 1.41 9.90 -1.73
C ARG A 253 2.40 10.99 -2.16
N MET A 254 3.55 11.07 -1.51
CA MET A 254 4.56 12.10 -1.73
C MET A 254 5.34 11.93 -3.04
N PHE A 255 5.55 10.70 -3.51
CA PHE A 255 6.23 10.39 -4.77
C PHE A 255 5.29 10.16 -5.95
N THR A 256 3.96 10.12 -5.74
CA THR A 256 2.99 10.00 -6.84
C THR A 256 3.22 11.06 -7.94
N PRO A 257 3.54 12.35 -7.65
CA PRO A 257 3.90 13.33 -8.69
C PRO A 257 5.09 12.96 -9.57
N ALA A 258 6.02 12.18 -9.01
CA ALA A 258 7.30 11.85 -9.63
C ALA A 258 7.25 10.51 -10.37
N LEU A 259 6.53 9.53 -9.81
CA LEU A 259 6.48 8.15 -10.29
C LEU A 259 5.29 7.85 -11.21
N GLY A 260 4.31 8.76 -11.31
CA GLY A 260 3.16 8.59 -12.20
C GLY A 260 2.14 7.60 -11.66
N THR A 261 1.84 6.52 -12.41
CA THR A 261 0.76 5.60 -12.04
C THR A 261 1.05 4.87 -10.73
N VAL A 262 0.01 4.67 -9.93
CA VAL A 262 0.09 4.03 -8.60
C VAL A 262 0.69 2.62 -8.66
N VAL A 263 0.59 1.93 -9.80
CA VAL A 263 1.12 0.56 -10.00
C VAL A 263 2.63 0.53 -9.92
N TYR A 264 3.29 1.27 -10.81
CA TYR A 264 4.73 1.30 -10.84
C TYR A 264 5.28 2.06 -9.63
N ALA A 265 4.57 3.08 -9.13
CA ALA A 265 4.97 3.80 -7.93
C ALA A 265 5.06 2.88 -6.69
N PHE A 266 4.00 2.11 -6.41
CA PHE A 266 3.98 1.20 -5.27
C PHE A 266 5.05 0.11 -5.40
N ALA A 267 5.11 -0.57 -6.54
CA ALA A 267 6.08 -1.65 -6.74
C ALA A 267 7.53 -1.16 -6.72
N THR A 268 7.81 0.04 -7.25
CA THR A 268 9.15 0.65 -7.20
C THR A 268 9.55 1.01 -5.78
N ILE A 269 8.66 1.64 -5.01
CA ILE A 269 8.90 1.98 -3.60
C ILE A 269 9.15 0.70 -2.79
N LEU A 270 8.30 -0.31 -2.96
CA LEU A 270 8.41 -1.59 -2.27
C LEU A 270 9.72 -2.32 -2.63
N ALA A 271 10.09 -2.37 -3.91
CA ALA A 271 11.33 -3.01 -4.35
C ALA A 271 12.58 -2.29 -3.81
N LEU A 272 12.61 -0.96 -3.82
CA LEU A 272 13.71 -0.17 -3.26
C LEU A 272 13.80 -0.30 -1.74
N TYR A 273 12.66 -0.27 -1.05
CA TYR A 273 12.56 -0.49 0.39
C TYR A 273 13.12 -1.88 0.75
N LEU A 274 12.58 -2.94 0.16
CA LEU A 274 13.02 -4.32 0.42
C LEU A 274 14.48 -4.55 0.02
N GLY A 275 14.92 -3.98 -1.10
CA GLY A 275 16.31 -4.08 -1.57
C GLY A 275 17.31 -3.45 -0.60
N ALA A 276 16.99 -2.26 -0.09
CA ALA A 276 17.79 -1.61 0.95
C ALA A 276 17.73 -2.37 2.28
N THR A 277 16.55 -2.90 2.67
CA THR A 277 16.40 -3.74 3.86
C THR A 277 17.25 -5.01 3.78
N TYR A 278 17.32 -5.65 2.60
CA TYR A 278 18.21 -6.78 2.34
C TYR A 278 19.69 -6.40 2.53
N LEU A 279 20.12 -5.27 1.95
CA LEU A 279 21.50 -4.79 2.09
C LEU A 279 21.85 -4.49 3.55
N GLY A 280 20.94 -3.87 4.31
CA GLY A 280 21.09 -3.62 5.74
C GLY A 280 21.21 -4.90 6.56
N SER A 281 20.33 -5.88 6.28
CA SER A 281 20.34 -7.19 6.94
C SER A 281 21.63 -7.97 6.64
N ARG A 282 22.11 -7.93 5.40
CA ARG A 282 23.38 -8.55 4.98
C ARG A 282 24.57 -7.88 5.65
N PHE A 283 24.55 -6.55 5.77
CA PHE A 283 25.58 -5.79 6.44
C PHE A 283 25.64 -6.12 7.93
N TYR A 284 24.49 -6.23 8.60
CA TYR A 284 24.40 -6.70 9.99
C TYR A 284 25.05 -8.08 10.16
N ARG A 285 24.69 -9.07 9.34
CA ARG A 285 25.25 -10.44 9.45
C ARG A 285 26.76 -10.52 9.25
N ARG A 286 27.33 -9.62 8.44
CA ARG A 286 28.79 -9.51 8.21
C ARG A 286 29.50 -8.71 9.30
N SER A 287 28.79 -7.81 9.96
CA SER A 287 29.37 -6.95 10.97
C SER A 287 29.73 -7.74 12.22
N LYS A 288 30.89 -7.44 12.81
CA LYS A 288 31.27 -7.92 14.15
C LYS A 288 30.56 -7.15 15.27
N VAL A 289 29.59 -6.29 14.93
CA VAL A 289 28.75 -5.59 15.91
C VAL A 289 28.01 -6.68 16.68
N GLY A 290 28.53 -6.98 17.87
CA GLY A 290 28.06 -8.06 18.72
C GLY A 290 26.67 -7.79 19.28
N GLU A 291 26.30 -8.52 20.32
CA GLU A 291 25.02 -8.44 21.06
C GLU A 291 24.69 -7.06 21.68
N ASP A 292 25.45 -6.01 21.35
CA ASP A 292 25.25 -4.65 21.86
C ASP A 292 23.95 -4.02 21.33
N ALA A 293 23.42 -3.07 22.10
CA ALA A 293 22.18 -2.37 21.78
C ALA A 293 22.39 -1.39 20.61
N PRO A 294 21.32 -1.01 19.87
CA PRO A 294 21.41 0.11 18.95
C PRO A 294 21.89 1.36 19.70
N GLY A 295 23.03 1.92 19.28
CA GLY A 295 23.57 3.15 19.89
C GLY A 295 22.65 4.35 19.63
N THR A 296 22.67 5.34 20.52
CA THR A 296 21.85 6.57 20.38
C THR A 296 22.09 7.31 19.07
N PHE A 297 23.32 7.25 18.54
CA PHE A 297 23.65 7.80 17.22
C PHE A 297 22.92 7.08 16.08
N LEU A 298 22.79 5.75 16.15
CA LEU A 298 22.07 4.97 15.14
C LEU A 298 20.57 5.33 15.15
N LEU A 299 19.99 5.50 16.35
CA LEU A 299 18.60 5.93 16.50
C LEU A 299 18.37 7.35 15.95
N ALA A 300 19.30 8.28 16.20
CA ALA A 300 19.24 9.62 15.61
C ALA A 300 19.34 9.57 14.08
N LEU A 301 20.15 8.67 13.52
CA LEU A 301 20.29 8.50 12.08
C LEU A 301 19.01 7.93 11.45
N ILE A 302 18.30 7.02 12.13
CA ILE A 302 16.96 6.56 11.70
C ILE A 302 16.03 7.76 11.62
N ALA A 303 15.97 8.59 12.67
CA ALA A 303 15.13 9.78 12.70
C ALA A 303 15.40 10.73 11.53
N PHE A 304 16.67 11.03 11.28
CA PHE A 304 17.09 11.88 10.17
C PHE A 304 16.72 11.27 8.82
N SER A 305 16.93 9.95 8.66
CA SER A 305 16.64 9.26 7.40
C SER A 305 15.15 9.23 7.03
N VAL A 306 14.24 9.26 8.02
CA VAL A 306 12.79 9.42 7.79
C VAL A 306 12.48 10.76 7.12
N LEU A 307 13.27 11.80 7.39
CA LEU A 307 13.02 13.16 6.92
C LEU A 307 13.70 13.47 5.57
N LEU A 308 14.67 12.68 5.13
CA LEU A 308 15.36 12.87 3.85
C LEU A 308 14.44 13.05 2.62
N PRO A 309 13.30 12.35 2.51
CA PRO A 309 12.33 12.61 1.44
C PRO A 309 11.88 14.07 1.32
N LEU A 310 11.81 14.83 2.42
CA LEU A 310 11.43 16.25 2.39
C LEU A 310 12.39 17.06 1.53
N ALA A 311 13.70 16.81 1.66
CA ALA A 311 14.70 17.45 0.83
C ALA A 311 14.57 16.97 -0.62
N ALA A 312 14.45 15.66 -0.84
CA ALA A 312 14.38 15.12 -2.20
C ALA A 312 13.15 15.60 -2.99
N CYS A 313 12.03 15.86 -2.31
CA CYS A 313 10.82 16.36 -2.94
C CYS A 313 10.73 17.89 -3.02
N ASP A 314 11.70 18.62 -2.49
CA ASP A 314 11.69 20.08 -2.55
C ASP A 314 11.61 20.54 -4.02
N PRO A 315 10.60 21.35 -4.38
CA PRO A 315 10.40 21.80 -5.76
C PRO A 315 11.50 22.74 -6.26
N ARG A 316 12.35 23.29 -5.38
CA ARG A 316 13.47 24.18 -5.72
C ARG A 316 14.72 23.40 -6.13
N LEU A 317 14.79 22.11 -5.82
CA LEU A 317 15.91 21.26 -6.21
C LEU A 317 15.67 20.64 -7.59
N PRO A 318 16.60 20.81 -8.55
CA PRO A 318 16.47 20.28 -9.91
C PRO A 318 16.84 18.79 -9.99
N LEU A 319 16.29 17.97 -9.08
CA LEU A 319 16.48 16.53 -9.09
C LEU A 319 15.55 15.89 -10.12
N LEU A 320 16.10 15.01 -10.96
CA LEU A 320 15.30 14.13 -11.82
C LEU A 320 14.33 13.32 -10.97
N TYR A 321 13.07 13.20 -11.42
CA TYR A 321 12.01 12.55 -10.66
C TYR A 321 12.36 11.15 -10.13
N PRO A 322 13.02 10.24 -10.88
CA PRO A 322 13.40 8.92 -10.37
C PRO A 322 14.44 8.99 -9.24
N LEU A 323 15.34 9.97 -9.28
CA LEU A 323 16.38 10.15 -8.26
C LEU A 323 15.82 10.58 -6.91
N ARG A 324 14.60 11.15 -6.89
CA ARG A 324 13.95 11.56 -5.64
C ARG A 324 13.66 10.38 -4.74
N VAL A 325 13.30 9.23 -5.30
CA VAL A 325 12.92 8.01 -4.55
C VAL A 325 14.12 7.39 -3.82
N VAL A 326 15.35 7.67 -4.28
CA VAL A 326 16.59 7.21 -3.63
C VAL A 326 16.68 7.69 -2.17
N SER A 327 15.98 8.77 -1.80
CA SER A 327 15.94 9.29 -0.44
C SER A 327 15.39 8.31 0.60
N ILE A 328 14.65 7.27 0.20
CA ILE A 328 14.12 6.25 1.13
C ILE A 328 15.16 5.17 1.48
N LEU A 329 16.20 5.00 0.66
CA LEU A 329 17.19 3.93 0.85
C LEU A 329 17.91 4.01 2.20
N PRO A 330 18.32 5.19 2.72
CA PRO A 330 19.01 5.25 4.01
C PRO A 330 18.15 4.73 5.17
N PHE A 331 16.87 5.12 5.23
CA PHE A 331 15.97 4.61 6.26
C PHE A 331 15.75 3.10 6.12
N SER A 332 15.48 2.65 4.90
CA SER A 332 15.19 1.25 4.59
C SER A 332 16.38 0.33 4.91
N PHE A 333 17.60 0.81 4.65
CA PHE A 333 18.84 0.14 5.04
C PHE A 333 19.00 0.06 6.56
N LEU A 334 18.77 1.17 7.27
CA LEU A 334 18.90 1.21 8.73
C LEU A 334 17.83 0.35 9.42
N ALA A 335 16.59 0.35 8.92
CA ALA A 335 15.53 -0.53 9.38
C ALA A 335 15.92 -2.00 9.17
N GLY A 336 16.45 -2.36 8.00
CA GLY A 336 16.97 -3.70 7.72
C GLY A 336 18.20 -4.09 8.53
N PHE A 337 18.97 -3.14 9.04
CA PHE A 337 20.07 -3.40 9.97
C PHE A 337 19.54 -3.62 11.40
N VAL A 338 18.66 -2.73 11.87
CA VAL A 338 18.22 -2.67 13.28
C VAL A 338 17.21 -3.77 13.62
N THR A 339 16.26 -4.08 12.73
CA THR A 339 15.21 -5.06 13.03
C THR A 339 15.77 -6.47 13.26
N PRO A 340 16.58 -7.05 12.35
CA PRO A 340 17.20 -8.36 12.60
C PRO A 340 18.14 -8.36 13.80
N MET A 341 18.86 -7.26 14.03
CA MET A 341 19.74 -7.11 15.19
C MET A 341 18.99 -7.22 16.51
N ILE A 342 17.83 -6.55 16.64
CA ILE A 342 17.02 -6.63 17.85
C ILE A 342 16.37 -8.03 17.95
N LEU A 343 15.93 -8.61 16.84
CA LEU A 343 15.25 -9.92 16.86
C LEU A 343 16.17 -11.08 17.21
N ASP A 344 17.39 -11.15 16.65
CA ASP A 344 18.38 -12.18 16.98
C ASP A 344 18.73 -12.10 18.48
N ARG A 345 18.82 -10.89 19.05
CA ARG A 345 19.07 -10.67 20.47
C ARG A 345 17.93 -11.10 21.39
N VAL A 346 16.67 -10.85 20.99
CA VAL A 346 15.49 -11.25 21.78
C VAL A 346 15.22 -12.75 21.66
N SER A 347 15.43 -13.30 20.46
CA SER A 347 15.13 -14.70 20.18
C SER A 347 16.18 -15.64 20.74
N LEU A 348 17.47 -15.32 20.64
CA LEU A 348 18.58 -16.24 20.96
C LEU A 348 18.41 -17.62 20.26
N GLY A 349 17.84 -17.62 19.05
CA GLY A 349 17.53 -18.84 18.30
C GLY A 349 16.28 -19.60 18.76
N ASP A 350 15.50 -19.06 19.69
CA ASP A 350 14.24 -19.65 20.13
C ASP A 350 13.05 -19.24 19.22
N PRO A 351 12.32 -20.20 18.63
CA PRO A 351 11.21 -19.92 17.73
C PRO A 351 10.04 -19.15 18.36
N ASP A 352 9.71 -19.35 19.65
CA ASP A 352 8.60 -18.62 20.31
C ASP A 352 8.99 -17.18 20.59
N ARG A 353 10.21 -16.95 21.09
CA ARG A 353 10.71 -15.58 21.32
C ARG A 353 10.86 -14.83 20.00
N ALA A 354 11.37 -15.47 18.94
CA ALA A 354 11.42 -14.89 17.60
C ALA A 354 10.02 -14.55 17.09
N GLY A 355 9.08 -15.51 17.20
CA GLY A 355 7.70 -15.34 16.75
C GLY A 355 6.98 -14.18 17.43
N ARG A 356 7.15 -14.01 18.75
CA ARG A 356 6.60 -12.88 19.52
C ARG A 356 7.25 -11.55 19.17
N GLY A 357 8.58 -11.52 19.09
CA GLY A 357 9.30 -10.29 18.71
C GLY A 357 8.85 -9.80 17.34
N TYR A 358 8.72 -10.72 16.38
CA TYR A 358 8.24 -10.41 15.04
C TYR A 358 6.78 -9.96 15.04
N ALA A 359 5.91 -10.62 15.82
CA ALA A 359 4.51 -10.21 15.97
C ALA A 359 4.35 -8.80 16.56
N ILE A 360 5.23 -8.38 17.49
CA ILE A 360 5.22 -7.02 18.04
C ILE A 360 5.68 -5.99 17.00
N ASN A 361 6.69 -6.32 16.21
CA ASN A 361 7.08 -5.49 15.07
C ASN A 361 5.92 -5.33 14.08
N ILE A 362 5.26 -6.45 13.75
CA ILE A 362 4.09 -6.47 12.88
C ILE A 362 2.93 -5.67 13.47
N ALA A 363 2.68 -5.69 14.77
CA ALA A 363 1.64 -4.86 15.39
C ALA A 363 1.89 -3.36 15.13
N GLY A 364 3.16 -2.94 15.13
CA GLY A 364 3.56 -1.62 14.64
C GLY A 364 3.24 -1.45 13.15
N CYS A 365 3.65 -2.40 12.32
CA CYS A 365 3.37 -2.41 10.87
C CYS A 365 1.87 -2.33 10.53
N VAL A 366 0.98 -2.87 11.37
CA VAL A 366 -0.48 -2.78 11.20
C VAL A 366 -0.98 -1.37 11.53
N LEU A 367 -0.52 -0.80 12.64
CA LEU A 367 -0.95 0.52 13.09
C LEU A 367 -0.39 1.65 12.23
N GLY A 368 0.79 1.47 11.63
CA GLY A 368 1.47 2.49 10.82
C GLY A 368 0.59 3.01 9.67
N PRO A 369 0.13 2.16 8.73
CA PRO A 369 -0.71 2.53 7.61
C PRO A 369 -2.07 3.11 8.03
N LEU A 370 -2.66 2.62 9.12
CA LEU A 370 -3.94 3.11 9.63
C LEU A 370 -3.79 4.52 10.20
N VAL A 371 -2.79 4.72 11.06
CA VAL A 371 -2.49 6.03 11.67
C VAL A 371 -2.06 7.03 10.59
N SER A 372 -1.22 6.61 9.64
CA SER A 372 -0.77 7.47 8.53
C SER A 372 -1.94 7.84 7.61
N GLY A 373 -2.67 6.86 7.09
CA GLY A 373 -3.71 7.05 6.07
C GLY A 373 -4.98 7.75 6.57
N PHE A 374 -5.44 7.44 7.78
CA PHE A 374 -6.72 7.95 8.30
C PHE A 374 -6.59 9.11 9.29
N LEU A 375 -5.44 9.28 9.96
CA LEU A 375 -5.24 10.32 10.98
C LEU A 375 -4.21 11.35 10.52
N LEU A 376 -2.97 10.97 10.33
CA LEU A 376 -1.89 11.95 10.15
C LEU A 376 -1.94 12.65 8.80
N LEU A 377 -2.15 11.94 7.69
CA LEU A 377 -2.19 12.55 6.37
C LEU A 377 -3.36 13.56 6.19
N PRO A 378 -4.60 13.25 6.59
CA PRO A 378 -5.70 14.21 6.49
C PRO A 378 -5.49 15.47 7.33
N PHE A 379 -4.97 15.36 8.56
CA PHE A 379 -4.85 16.49 9.49
C PHE A 379 -3.54 17.27 9.35
N LEU A 380 -2.43 16.58 9.12
CA LEU A 380 -1.08 17.16 9.18
C LEU A 380 -0.42 17.30 7.79
N GLY A 381 -0.90 16.58 6.77
CA GLY A 381 -0.23 16.48 5.47
C GLY A 381 1.05 15.66 5.52
N GLU A 382 1.68 15.48 4.36
CA GLU A 382 2.82 14.57 4.16
C GLU A 382 4.03 14.99 5.01
N ARG A 383 4.35 16.29 5.03
CA ARG A 383 5.51 16.84 5.73
C ARG A 383 5.48 16.60 7.23
N PHE A 384 4.41 17.04 7.90
CA PHE A 384 4.32 16.93 9.34
C PHE A 384 4.04 15.49 9.78
N THR A 385 3.50 14.64 8.90
CA THR A 385 3.43 13.19 9.15
C THR A 385 4.82 12.56 9.24
N LEU A 386 5.76 12.90 8.35
CA LEU A 386 7.15 12.42 8.46
C LEU A 386 7.81 12.92 9.76
N VAL A 387 7.56 14.17 10.16
CA VAL A 387 8.05 14.72 11.44
C VAL A 387 7.47 13.95 12.63
N ALA A 388 6.18 13.62 12.61
CA ALA A 388 5.53 12.83 13.66
C ALA A 388 6.15 11.44 13.80
N PHE A 389 6.49 10.78 12.68
CA PHE A 389 7.18 9.48 12.69
C PHE A 389 8.67 9.58 13.09
N ALA A 390 9.36 10.68 12.77
CA ALA A 390 10.74 10.89 13.18
C ALA A 390 10.87 11.23 14.69
N PHE A 391 9.86 11.89 15.26
CA PHE A 391 9.91 12.44 16.62
C PHE A 391 10.24 11.40 17.72
N PRO A 392 9.62 10.21 17.78
CA PRO A 392 9.95 9.19 18.78
C PRO A 392 11.43 8.80 18.75
N TRP A 393 12.03 8.70 17.56
CA TRP A 393 13.45 8.36 17.39
C TRP A 393 14.36 9.47 17.89
N ILE A 394 14.03 10.73 17.60
CA ILE A 394 14.76 11.91 18.13
C ILE A 394 14.69 11.90 19.66
N ALA A 395 13.49 11.75 20.24
CA ALA A 395 13.27 11.76 21.68
C ALA A 395 14.07 10.66 22.39
N VAL A 396 14.05 9.42 21.87
CA VAL A 396 14.82 8.30 22.46
C VAL A 396 16.33 8.50 22.27
N SER A 397 16.77 9.07 21.14
CA SER A 397 18.19 9.32 20.88
C SER A 397 18.82 10.40 21.77
N LEU A 398 18.03 11.40 22.17
CA LEU A 398 18.44 12.52 23.03
C LEU A 398 18.18 12.24 24.53
N GLY A 399 17.30 11.29 24.85
CA GLY A 399 17.00 10.88 26.22
C GLY A 399 18.21 10.32 26.96
N ARG A 400 18.18 10.36 28.31
CA ARG A 400 19.28 9.82 29.14
C ARG A 400 19.55 8.36 28.76
N PRO A 401 20.82 7.93 28.59
CA PRO A 401 21.16 6.58 28.15
C PRO A 401 20.66 5.44 29.05
N ARG A 402 20.16 5.74 30.26
CA ARG A 402 19.45 4.79 31.13
C ARG A 402 18.06 4.38 30.61
N LEU A 403 17.37 5.28 29.91
CA LEU A 403 16.15 4.98 29.14
C LEU A 403 16.47 4.26 27.82
N ALA A 404 17.72 4.35 27.33
CA ALA A 404 18.18 3.66 26.13
C ALA A 404 18.77 2.26 26.41
N MET A 405 19.09 1.91 27.66
CA MET A 405 19.11 0.54 28.21
C MET A 405 19.65 0.55 29.65
N PRO A 406 19.13 -0.31 30.55
CA PRO A 406 19.81 -0.64 31.79
C PRO A 406 20.98 -1.58 31.46
N ARG A 407 22.19 -1.04 31.28
CA ARG A 407 23.42 -1.84 31.23
C ARG A 407 23.74 -2.35 32.64
N ALA A 408 24.17 -3.60 32.75
CA ALA A 408 24.84 -4.09 33.95
C ALA A 408 26.11 -3.26 34.20
N ARG A 409 26.25 -2.77 35.44
CA ARG A 409 27.40 -2.08 36.07
C ARG A 409 28.57 -1.75 35.12
N GLY A 410 28.60 -0.51 34.63
CA GLY A 410 29.74 0.10 33.93
C GLY A 410 29.68 1.64 34.00
N PRO A 411 30.79 2.36 33.72
CA PRO A 411 30.86 3.83 33.86
C PRO A 411 29.83 4.52 32.96
N GLN A 412 29.26 5.63 33.46
CA GLN A 412 28.21 6.39 32.76
C GLN A 412 28.71 6.84 31.37
N PRO A 413 27.98 6.52 30.29
CA PRO A 413 28.33 7.06 28.98
C PRO A 413 28.10 8.58 29.00
N ARG A 414 29.16 9.35 28.72
CA ARG A 414 29.05 10.79 28.45
C ARG A 414 28.04 11.02 27.33
N ILE A 415 27.18 12.04 27.47
CA ILE A 415 26.26 12.47 26.41
C ILE A 415 27.12 12.76 25.17
N SER A 416 26.92 11.97 24.12
CA SER A 416 27.60 12.20 22.84
C SER A 416 26.96 13.42 22.17
N TRP A 417 27.77 14.31 21.59
CA TRP A 417 27.26 15.45 20.83
C TRP A 417 26.64 15.03 19.48
N LYS A 418 26.95 13.82 18.99
CA LYS A 418 26.54 13.36 17.65
C LYS A 418 25.01 13.27 17.47
N PRO A 419 24.21 12.67 18.37
CA PRO A 419 22.74 12.70 18.26
C PRO A 419 22.16 14.11 18.28
N VAL A 420 22.75 15.01 19.07
CA VAL A 420 22.33 16.43 19.14
C VAL A 420 22.56 17.12 17.80
N ALA A 421 23.74 16.93 17.18
CA ALA A 421 24.03 17.47 15.86
C ALA A 421 23.07 16.93 14.79
N VAL A 422 22.79 15.62 14.78
CA VAL A 422 21.82 15.02 13.84
C VAL A 422 20.40 15.56 14.07
N GLY A 423 20.00 15.78 15.32
CA GLY A 423 18.72 16.42 15.65
C GLY A 423 18.62 17.86 15.13
N LEU A 424 19.69 18.65 15.26
CA LEU A 424 19.74 20.02 14.72
C LEU A 424 19.69 20.03 13.19
N ILE A 425 20.43 19.14 12.51
CA ILE A 425 20.39 19.00 11.05
C ILE A 425 18.98 18.60 10.59
N SER A 426 18.33 17.69 11.33
CA SER A 426 16.94 17.30 11.07
C SER A 426 15.98 18.49 11.16
N LEU A 427 16.16 19.35 12.17
CA LEU A 427 15.36 20.57 12.32
C LEU A 427 15.59 21.56 11.17
N VAL A 428 16.85 21.77 10.77
CA VAL A 428 17.21 22.61 9.62
C VAL A 428 16.58 22.07 8.34
N LEU A 429 16.58 20.75 8.14
CA LEU A 429 15.97 20.13 6.98
C LEU A 429 14.45 20.31 6.96
N VAL A 430 13.79 20.19 8.12
CA VAL A 430 12.35 20.45 8.23
C VAL A 430 12.06 21.92 7.92
N VAL A 431 12.70 22.87 8.61
CA VAL A 431 12.41 24.31 8.45
C VAL A 431 12.83 24.82 7.07
N GLY A 432 13.94 24.31 6.54
CA GLY A 432 14.56 24.77 5.31
C GLY A 432 13.91 24.26 4.03
N THR A 433 13.12 23.17 4.07
CA THR A 433 12.47 22.60 2.87
C THR A 433 11.06 23.17 2.67
N VAL A 434 10.54 23.09 1.44
CA VAL A 434 9.17 23.53 1.10
C VAL A 434 8.41 22.45 0.34
N ASP A 435 7.09 22.43 0.55
CA ASP A 435 6.20 21.45 -0.10
C ASP A 435 5.93 21.83 -1.56
N TYR A 436 5.61 20.86 -2.41
CA TYR A 436 5.36 21.11 -3.84
C TYR A 436 4.19 22.10 -4.06
N GLU A 437 3.20 22.10 -3.17
CA GLU A 437 2.05 23.02 -3.20
C GLU A 437 2.50 24.48 -3.19
N THR A 438 3.66 24.79 -2.57
CA THR A 438 4.14 26.17 -2.46
C THR A 438 4.58 26.78 -3.78
N ARG A 439 4.77 25.95 -4.81
CA ARG A 439 5.03 26.39 -6.19
C ARG A 439 3.88 27.22 -6.77
N TYR A 440 2.67 27.04 -6.24
CA TYR A 440 1.47 27.66 -6.78
C TYR A 440 0.97 28.80 -5.87
N SER A 441 0.64 29.94 -6.49
CA SER A 441 0.04 31.10 -5.82
C SER A 441 -0.87 31.86 -6.80
N PRO A 442 -2.11 32.21 -6.44
CA PRO A 442 -2.86 31.78 -5.25
C PRO A 442 -3.13 30.26 -5.28
N ARG A 443 -3.34 29.68 -4.10
CA ARG A 443 -3.67 28.26 -3.94
C ARG A 443 -4.65 28.05 -2.79
N GLU A 444 -5.44 26.99 -2.92
CA GLU A 444 -6.30 26.46 -1.87
C GLU A 444 -6.06 24.97 -1.74
N VAL A 445 -5.74 24.51 -0.53
CA VAL A 445 -5.36 23.13 -0.26
C VAL A 445 -6.42 22.51 0.65
N ARG A 446 -6.83 21.30 0.29
CA ARG A 446 -7.79 20.47 1.02
C ARG A 446 -7.23 19.06 1.12
N ARG A 447 -7.33 18.45 2.30
CA ARG A 447 -6.75 17.14 2.58
C ARG A 447 -7.82 16.25 3.19
N ASP A 448 -7.93 15.05 2.65
CA ASP A 448 -8.73 13.98 3.21
C ASP A 448 -7.97 12.63 3.13
N SER A 449 -8.65 11.56 3.55
CA SER A 449 -8.12 10.19 3.56
C SER A 449 -7.91 9.61 2.15
N THR A 450 -8.46 10.26 1.12
CA THR A 450 -8.36 9.84 -0.28
C THR A 450 -7.23 10.56 -1.00
N ALA A 451 -7.12 11.89 -0.83
CA ALA A 451 -6.09 12.67 -1.52
C ALA A 451 -5.78 14.05 -0.89
N THR A 452 -4.68 14.64 -1.33
CA THR A 452 -4.35 16.06 -1.16
C THR A 452 -4.79 16.79 -2.42
N VAL A 453 -5.81 17.63 -2.33
CA VAL A 453 -6.34 18.42 -3.44
C VAL A 453 -5.80 19.83 -3.35
N THR A 454 -5.19 20.30 -4.43
CA THR A 454 -4.70 21.69 -4.55
C THR A 454 -5.38 22.35 -5.74
N ALA A 455 -6.21 23.36 -5.47
CA ALA A 455 -6.69 24.29 -6.49
C ALA A 455 -5.71 25.45 -6.58
N ALA A 456 -5.25 25.77 -7.79
CA ALA A 456 -4.16 26.71 -8.01
C ALA A 456 -4.40 27.61 -9.22
N GLY A 457 -3.85 28.83 -9.21
CA GLY A 457 -3.76 29.71 -10.37
C GLY A 457 -4.49 31.05 -10.21
N ALA A 458 -3.85 32.13 -10.63
CA ALA A 458 -4.35 33.50 -10.48
C ALA A 458 -5.26 33.93 -11.64
N THR A 459 -4.88 33.59 -12.86
CA THR A 459 -5.56 34.01 -14.08
C THR A 459 -6.57 32.95 -14.52
N ARG A 460 -7.61 33.38 -15.24
CA ARG A 460 -8.68 32.48 -15.74
C ARG A 460 -8.14 31.34 -16.60
N THR A 461 -7.05 31.57 -17.33
CA THR A 461 -6.36 30.59 -18.19
C THR A 461 -5.26 29.80 -17.47
N GLY A 462 -4.86 30.21 -16.27
CA GLY A 462 -3.84 29.54 -15.45
C GLY A 462 -4.40 28.74 -14.28
N LYS A 463 -5.73 28.65 -14.14
CA LYS A 463 -6.37 27.85 -13.08
C LYS A 463 -6.26 26.36 -13.40
N GLN A 464 -5.82 25.60 -12.41
CA GLN A 464 -5.64 24.16 -12.50
C GLN A 464 -5.99 23.47 -11.19
N LEU A 465 -6.40 22.21 -11.30
CA LEU A 465 -6.67 21.30 -10.20
C LEU A 465 -5.58 20.24 -10.14
N LEU A 466 -4.97 20.08 -8.97
CA LEU A 466 -4.02 19.01 -8.70
C LEU A 466 -4.56 18.07 -7.64
N VAL A 467 -4.34 16.77 -7.84
CA VAL A 467 -4.67 15.71 -6.88
C VAL A 467 -3.41 14.91 -6.60
N ASN A 468 -2.98 14.87 -5.34
CA ASN A 468 -1.68 14.31 -4.91
C ASN A 468 -0.52 14.86 -5.76
N GLY A 469 -0.55 16.17 -6.06
CA GLY A 469 0.46 16.87 -6.86
C GLY A 469 0.48 16.56 -8.36
N ASN A 470 -0.39 15.67 -8.85
CA ASN A 470 -0.60 15.46 -10.29
C ASN A 470 -1.65 16.44 -10.82
N GLY A 471 -1.33 17.10 -11.94
CA GLY A 471 -2.29 17.96 -12.64
C GLY A 471 -3.41 17.11 -13.25
N VAL A 472 -4.63 17.30 -12.75
CA VAL A 472 -5.81 16.55 -13.20
C VAL A 472 -6.51 17.27 -14.34
N THR A 473 -6.73 18.57 -14.19
CA THR A 473 -7.44 19.38 -15.19
C THR A 473 -7.07 20.86 -15.07
N GLY A 474 -7.21 21.61 -16.16
CA GLY A 474 -7.07 23.05 -16.22
C GLY A 474 -8.36 23.69 -16.73
N LEU A 475 -8.61 24.96 -16.42
CA LEU A 475 -9.84 25.64 -16.80
C LEU A 475 -9.87 25.91 -18.31
N THR A 476 -10.38 24.94 -19.07
CA THR A 476 -10.38 24.95 -20.52
C THR A 476 -11.79 24.86 -21.12
N PRO A 477 -11.96 25.25 -22.40
CA PRO A 477 -13.24 25.11 -23.09
C PRO A 477 -13.72 23.66 -23.27
N ILE A 478 -12.82 22.65 -23.31
CA ILE A 478 -13.23 21.26 -23.59
C ILE A 478 -14.22 20.74 -22.54
N THR A 479 -14.01 21.07 -21.27
CA THR A 479 -14.88 20.64 -20.15
C THR A 479 -16.30 21.19 -20.27
N LYS A 480 -16.50 22.29 -21.03
CA LYS A 480 -17.84 22.74 -21.42
C LYS A 480 -18.37 21.98 -22.61
N MET A 481 -17.55 21.78 -23.63
CA MET A 481 -17.98 21.08 -24.86
C MET A 481 -18.42 19.64 -24.59
N ILE A 482 -17.72 18.91 -23.71
CA ILE A 482 -18.10 17.54 -23.37
C ILE A 482 -19.47 17.46 -22.68
N ALA A 483 -20.00 18.56 -22.12
CA ALA A 483 -21.39 18.65 -21.70
C ALA A 483 -22.31 19.08 -22.85
N HIS A 484 -22.00 20.19 -23.52
CA HIS A 484 -22.90 20.80 -24.51
C HIS A 484 -23.08 19.94 -25.77
N LEU A 485 -22.03 19.27 -26.24
CA LEU A 485 -22.04 18.52 -27.49
C LEU A 485 -23.03 17.33 -27.42
N PRO A 486 -22.92 16.37 -26.48
CA PRO A 486 -23.91 15.29 -26.41
C PRO A 486 -25.34 15.81 -26.19
N LEU A 487 -25.53 16.85 -25.37
CA LEU A 487 -26.86 17.45 -25.13
C LEU A 487 -27.49 18.02 -26.40
N ALA A 488 -26.70 18.67 -27.26
CA ALA A 488 -27.16 19.24 -28.52
C ALA A 488 -27.45 18.19 -29.61
N TYR A 489 -26.81 17.01 -29.53
CA TYR A 489 -27.02 15.92 -30.49
C TYR A 489 -28.21 15.02 -30.17
N LEU A 490 -28.80 15.14 -28.99
CA LEU A 490 -30.02 14.42 -28.64
C LEU A 490 -31.17 14.87 -29.55
N GLN A 491 -31.89 13.91 -30.12
CA GLN A 491 -33.05 14.15 -31.00
C GLN A 491 -34.30 14.64 -30.25
N ARG A 492 -34.19 14.82 -28.92
CA ARG A 492 -35.27 15.26 -28.03
C ARG A 492 -34.71 16.22 -26.98
N PRO A 493 -35.56 17.08 -26.38
CA PRO A 493 -35.14 17.94 -25.28
C PRO A 493 -34.55 17.10 -24.12
N PRO A 494 -33.30 17.36 -23.69
CA PRO A 494 -32.70 16.64 -22.58
C PRO A 494 -33.43 16.94 -21.27
N LYS A 495 -33.48 15.97 -20.35
CA LYS A 495 -34.11 16.12 -19.04
C LYS A 495 -33.14 15.91 -17.88
N ASN A 496 -32.16 15.04 -18.05
CA ASN A 496 -31.15 14.80 -17.03
C ASN A 496 -29.82 14.32 -17.61
N ALA A 497 -28.74 14.57 -16.88
CA ALA A 497 -27.43 14.01 -17.18
C ALA A 497 -26.69 13.55 -15.93
N LEU A 498 -25.80 12.58 -16.12
CA LEU A 498 -24.84 12.10 -15.13
C LEU A 498 -23.44 12.56 -15.54
N VAL A 499 -22.68 13.13 -14.61
CA VAL A 499 -21.28 13.52 -14.80
C VAL A 499 -20.42 12.71 -13.83
N ILE A 500 -19.59 11.82 -14.34
CA ILE A 500 -18.64 11.03 -13.55
C ILE A 500 -17.26 11.70 -13.65
N CYS A 501 -16.64 11.90 -12.49
CA CYS A 501 -15.44 12.72 -12.27
C CYS A 501 -15.78 14.21 -12.36
N PHE A 502 -15.94 14.86 -11.21
CA PHE A 502 -16.40 16.24 -11.10
C PHE A 502 -15.33 17.24 -11.54
N GLY A 503 -14.06 16.96 -11.25
CA GLY A 503 -12.94 17.83 -11.59
C GLY A 503 -13.13 19.23 -10.99
N MET A 504 -13.10 20.28 -11.82
CA MET A 504 -13.38 21.65 -11.36
C MET A 504 -14.88 22.00 -11.35
N GLY A 505 -15.78 21.05 -11.60
CA GLY A 505 -17.22 21.25 -11.69
C GLY A 505 -17.69 21.95 -12.97
N THR A 506 -16.80 22.22 -13.93
CA THR A 506 -17.16 22.93 -15.17
C THR A 506 -18.18 22.16 -16.01
N THR A 507 -18.01 20.84 -16.14
CA THR A 507 -18.93 19.95 -16.86
C THR A 507 -20.31 19.94 -16.22
N HIS A 508 -20.37 19.70 -14.90
CA HIS A 508 -21.60 19.74 -14.10
C HIS A 508 -22.33 21.09 -14.22
N ARG A 509 -21.58 22.19 -14.08
CA ARG A 509 -22.08 23.56 -14.28
C ARG A 509 -22.64 23.79 -15.69
N SER A 510 -22.03 23.19 -16.70
CA SER A 510 -22.43 23.32 -18.11
C SER A 510 -23.68 22.51 -18.43
N VAL A 511 -23.92 21.40 -17.73
CA VAL A 511 -25.21 20.69 -17.79
C VAL A 511 -26.31 21.54 -17.16
N LEU A 512 -26.09 22.07 -15.95
CA LEU A 512 -27.07 22.89 -15.23
C LEU A 512 -27.51 24.14 -15.99
N SER A 513 -26.68 24.68 -16.89
CA SER A 513 -27.04 25.85 -17.71
C SER A 513 -28.13 25.56 -18.76
N TRP A 514 -28.43 24.30 -19.05
CA TRP A 514 -29.57 23.90 -19.87
C TRP A 514 -30.90 23.84 -19.09
N GLY A 515 -30.88 24.11 -17.78
CA GLY A 515 -32.08 24.03 -16.94
C GLY A 515 -32.55 22.61 -16.66
N ILE A 516 -31.66 21.62 -16.75
CA ILE A 516 -31.94 20.19 -16.53
C ILE A 516 -31.27 19.68 -15.25
N SER A 517 -31.75 18.54 -14.74
CA SER A 517 -31.15 17.89 -13.57
C SER A 517 -29.77 17.32 -13.90
N SER A 518 -28.76 17.68 -13.10
CA SER A 518 -27.41 17.15 -13.22
C SER A 518 -27.05 16.39 -11.94
N THR A 519 -26.68 15.12 -12.09
CA THR A 519 -26.04 14.37 -11.01
C THR A 519 -24.56 14.28 -11.31
N ALA A 520 -23.70 14.71 -10.38
CA ALA A 520 -22.26 14.53 -10.48
C ALA A 520 -21.76 13.56 -9.43
N VAL A 521 -20.88 12.65 -9.83
CA VAL A 521 -20.27 11.64 -8.97
C VAL A 521 -18.77 11.88 -8.92
N GLU A 522 -18.25 12.08 -7.72
CA GLU A 522 -16.84 12.38 -7.47
C GLU A 522 -16.27 11.48 -6.38
N LEU A 523 -15.13 10.85 -6.66
CA LEU A 523 -14.48 9.95 -5.74
C LEU A 523 -13.87 10.70 -4.54
N VAL A 524 -13.30 11.89 -4.78
CA VAL A 524 -12.54 12.65 -3.80
C VAL A 524 -13.39 13.80 -3.24
N PRO A 525 -13.87 13.75 -1.99
CA PRO A 525 -14.73 14.81 -1.44
C PRO A 525 -14.08 16.19 -1.46
N SER A 526 -12.76 16.26 -1.23
CA SER A 526 -12.01 17.51 -1.30
C SER A 526 -12.05 18.19 -2.67
N VAL A 527 -12.26 17.45 -3.77
CA VAL A 527 -12.39 18.02 -5.13
C VAL A 527 -13.66 18.87 -5.26
N VAL A 528 -14.78 18.39 -4.71
CA VAL A 528 -16.04 19.16 -4.69
C VAL A 528 -15.88 20.42 -3.84
N SER A 529 -15.15 20.33 -2.72
CA SER A 529 -15.01 21.45 -1.78
C SER A 529 -14.26 22.66 -2.36
N VAL A 530 -13.44 22.47 -3.40
CA VAL A 530 -12.73 23.55 -4.09
C VAL A 530 -13.47 24.10 -5.32
N PHE A 531 -14.72 23.67 -5.56
CA PHE A 531 -15.54 24.22 -6.65
C PHE A 531 -15.66 25.76 -6.64
N PRO A 532 -15.84 26.43 -5.48
CA PRO A 532 -15.90 27.89 -5.40
C PRO A 532 -14.60 28.60 -5.83
N PHE A 533 -13.46 27.92 -5.75
CA PHE A 533 -12.19 28.47 -6.24
C PHE A 533 -12.24 28.69 -7.76
N PHE A 534 -12.88 27.80 -8.51
CA PHE A 534 -12.92 27.84 -9.97
C PHE A 534 -14.10 28.66 -10.51
N HIS A 535 -15.26 28.59 -9.86
CA HIS A 535 -16.50 29.20 -10.34
C HIS A 535 -17.19 30.01 -9.25
N ALA A 536 -17.40 31.31 -9.50
CA ALA A 536 -18.00 32.22 -8.51
C ALA A 536 -19.47 31.88 -8.18
N ASP A 537 -20.18 31.20 -9.08
CA ASP A 537 -21.57 30.77 -8.88
C ASP A 537 -21.70 29.36 -8.26
N ALA A 538 -20.58 28.75 -7.84
CA ALA A 538 -20.55 27.40 -7.29
C ALA A 538 -21.54 27.16 -6.14
N GLU A 539 -21.56 28.01 -5.12
CA GLU A 539 -22.44 27.82 -3.96
C GLU A 539 -23.93 27.84 -4.34
N ARG A 540 -24.30 28.75 -5.25
CA ARG A 540 -25.66 28.84 -5.78
C ARG A 540 -26.04 27.58 -6.56
N LEU A 541 -25.11 27.05 -7.37
CA LEU A 541 -25.34 25.84 -8.14
C LEU A 541 -25.45 24.60 -7.24
N LEU A 542 -24.59 24.48 -6.22
CA LEU A 542 -24.65 23.37 -5.26
C LEU A 542 -25.96 23.34 -4.45
N ARG A 543 -26.59 24.50 -4.21
CA ARG A 543 -27.90 24.61 -3.54
C ARG A 543 -29.10 24.47 -4.49
N SER A 544 -28.86 24.41 -5.81
CA SER A 544 -29.94 24.29 -6.79
C SER A 544 -30.66 22.94 -6.65
N PRO A 545 -32.00 22.89 -6.74
CA PRO A 545 -32.74 21.63 -6.76
C PRO A 545 -32.42 20.75 -7.97
N LEU A 546 -31.82 21.33 -9.02
CA LEU A 546 -31.35 20.59 -10.21
C LEU A 546 -29.97 19.96 -10.02
N SER A 547 -29.23 20.32 -8.95
CA SER A 547 -27.87 19.86 -8.72
C SER A 547 -27.85 18.79 -7.64
N ARG A 548 -27.36 17.59 -8.00
CA ARG A 548 -27.03 16.54 -7.04
C ARG A 548 -25.55 16.22 -7.16
N VAL A 549 -24.80 16.30 -6.06
CA VAL A 549 -23.40 15.87 -6.03
C VAL A 549 -23.30 14.70 -5.05
N VAL A 550 -22.73 13.59 -5.52
CA VAL A 550 -22.57 12.34 -4.78
C VAL A 550 -21.09 12.06 -4.63
N VAL A 551 -20.62 11.91 -3.39
CA VAL A 551 -19.23 11.50 -3.12
C VAL A 551 -19.16 9.98 -3.13
N ASP A 552 -18.72 9.43 -4.25
CA ASP A 552 -18.70 7.99 -4.51
C ASP A 552 -17.81 7.63 -5.71
N ASP A 553 -17.50 6.34 -5.86
CA ASP A 553 -16.92 5.82 -7.10
C ASP A 553 -18.00 5.77 -8.20
N GLY A 554 -17.72 6.35 -9.37
CA GLY A 554 -18.68 6.43 -10.48
C GLY A 554 -19.23 5.07 -10.94
N ARG A 555 -18.43 4.00 -10.86
CA ARG A 555 -18.87 2.65 -11.19
C ARG A 555 -19.81 2.10 -10.12
N PHE A 556 -19.46 2.26 -8.85
CA PHE A 556 -20.31 1.79 -7.76
C PHE A 556 -21.60 2.57 -7.65
N TYR A 557 -21.58 3.86 -7.98
CA TYR A 557 -22.79 4.65 -8.10
C TYR A 557 -23.75 4.02 -9.11
N LEU A 558 -23.25 3.70 -10.32
CA LEU A 558 -24.06 3.06 -11.35
C LEU A 558 -24.51 1.64 -10.95
N GLU A 559 -23.66 0.81 -10.35
CA GLU A 559 -24.06 -0.54 -9.93
C GLU A 559 -25.20 -0.54 -8.89
N ARG A 560 -25.33 0.53 -8.12
CA ARG A 560 -26.33 0.67 -7.04
C ARG A 560 -27.56 1.49 -7.42
N SER A 561 -27.44 2.31 -8.45
CA SER A 561 -28.52 3.16 -8.92
C SER A 561 -29.42 2.40 -9.88
N SER A 562 -30.69 2.78 -9.93
CA SER A 562 -31.60 2.40 -11.02
C SER A 562 -31.97 3.59 -11.91
N GLU A 563 -31.36 4.75 -11.65
CA GLU A 563 -31.62 5.99 -12.39
C GLU A 563 -31.07 5.92 -13.80
N GLN A 564 -31.88 6.32 -14.78
CA GLN A 564 -31.45 6.43 -16.17
C GLN A 564 -31.29 7.89 -16.60
N TYR A 565 -30.30 8.15 -17.44
CA TYR A 565 -29.91 9.47 -17.90
C TYR A 565 -30.05 9.62 -19.43
N ASP A 566 -30.36 10.83 -19.89
CA ASP A 566 -30.31 11.13 -21.33
C ASP A 566 -28.85 11.25 -21.82
N VAL A 567 -27.96 11.75 -20.96
CA VAL A 567 -26.52 11.83 -21.23
C VAL A 567 -25.72 11.34 -20.02
N ILE A 568 -24.70 10.52 -20.25
CA ILE A 568 -23.65 10.23 -19.27
C ILE A 568 -22.34 10.82 -19.79
N VAL A 569 -21.69 11.68 -19.01
CA VAL A 569 -20.41 12.30 -19.33
C VAL A 569 -19.33 11.73 -18.42
N LEU A 570 -18.24 11.24 -19.00
CA LEU A 570 -17.07 10.71 -18.31
C LEU A 570 -15.89 11.66 -18.55
N ASP A 571 -15.37 12.25 -17.47
CA ASP A 571 -14.22 13.16 -17.50
C ASP A 571 -13.09 12.72 -16.53
N PRO A 572 -12.58 11.49 -16.65
CA PRO A 572 -11.65 10.94 -15.67
C PRO A 572 -10.26 11.58 -15.77
N PRO A 573 -9.54 11.71 -14.64
CA PRO A 573 -8.21 12.31 -14.62
C PRO A 573 -7.20 11.52 -15.47
N PRO A 574 -6.27 12.20 -16.18
CA PRO A 574 -5.16 11.52 -16.84
C PRO A 574 -4.12 11.00 -15.83
N PRO A 575 -3.31 10.00 -16.19
CA PRO A 575 -3.34 9.24 -17.45
C PRO A 575 -4.39 8.11 -17.44
N VAL A 576 -4.75 7.61 -18.63
CA VAL A 576 -5.80 6.58 -18.83
C VAL A 576 -5.46 5.28 -18.08
N GLU A 577 -4.20 4.88 -18.10
CA GLU A 577 -3.66 3.68 -17.46
C GLU A 577 -3.57 3.77 -15.92
N ALA A 578 -3.90 4.92 -15.32
CA ALA A 578 -3.95 5.03 -13.87
C ALA A 578 -5.02 4.09 -13.28
N ALA A 579 -4.74 3.52 -12.11
CA ALA A 579 -5.62 2.55 -11.47
C ALA A 579 -7.05 3.07 -11.23
N ALA A 580 -7.21 4.36 -10.93
CA ALA A 580 -8.50 4.99 -10.68
C ALA A 580 -9.27 5.33 -11.97
N SER A 581 -8.56 5.53 -13.09
CA SER A 581 -9.16 5.96 -14.36
C SER A 581 -9.41 4.80 -15.33
N SER A 582 -8.47 3.84 -15.40
CA SER A 582 -8.49 2.72 -16.35
C SER A 582 -9.77 1.89 -16.31
N LEU A 583 -10.36 1.71 -15.12
CA LEU A 583 -11.62 0.98 -14.96
C LEU A 583 -12.80 1.63 -15.69
N LEU A 584 -12.78 2.95 -15.88
CA LEU A 584 -13.82 3.72 -16.59
C LEU A 584 -13.70 3.65 -18.12
N TYR A 585 -12.62 3.06 -18.64
CA TYR A 585 -12.38 2.86 -20.08
C TYR A 585 -12.58 1.40 -20.52
N SER A 586 -13.15 0.56 -19.65
CA SER A 586 -13.32 -0.89 -19.86
C SER A 586 -14.64 -1.24 -20.55
N LYS A 587 -14.71 -2.41 -21.20
CA LYS A 587 -15.97 -2.92 -21.79
C LYS A 587 -17.02 -3.17 -20.73
N GLU A 588 -16.60 -3.66 -19.57
CA GLU A 588 -17.43 -3.93 -18.42
C GLU A 588 -18.11 -2.65 -17.92
N PHE A 589 -17.34 -1.56 -17.82
CA PHE A 589 -17.91 -0.27 -17.45
C PHE A 589 -18.84 0.30 -18.52
N TYR A 590 -18.50 0.19 -19.81
CA TYR A 590 -19.39 0.63 -20.88
C TYR A 590 -20.70 -0.17 -20.92
N ALA A 591 -20.67 -1.47 -20.66
CA ALA A 591 -21.86 -2.30 -20.51
C ALA A 591 -22.74 -1.82 -19.35
N LEU A 592 -22.13 -1.49 -18.19
CA LEU A 592 -22.82 -0.92 -17.05
C LEU A 592 -23.43 0.46 -17.35
N ALA A 593 -22.67 1.36 -17.96
CA ALA A 593 -23.14 2.69 -18.35
C ALA A 593 -24.32 2.62 -19.32
N LYS A 594 -24.29 1.66 -20.26
CA LYS A 594 -25.37 1.42 -21.21
C LYS A 594 -26.71 1.04 -20.55
N LEU A 595 -26.68 0.31 -19.43
CA LEU A 595 -27.90 -0.01 -18.65
C LEU A 595 -28.55 1.23 -18.02
N HIS A 596 -27.78 2.31 -17.85
CA HIS A 596 -28.21 3.56 -17.24
C HIS A 596 -28.45 4.68 -18.27
N LEU A 597 -28.33 4.38 -19.56
CA LEU A 597 -28.76 5.28 -20.61
C LEU A 597 -30.22 5.00 -20.94
N ARG A 598 -31.00 6.08 -21.05
CA ARG A 598 -32.34 6.00 -21.66
C ARG A 598 -32.23 5.58 -23.13
N PRO A 599 -33.32 5.12 -23.76
CA PRO A 599 -33.36 4.94 -25.21
C PRO A 599 -32.86 6.20 -25.93
N ASP A 600 -31.98 6.03 -26.91
CA ASP A 600 -31.27 7.09 -27.66
C ASP A 600 -30.35 7.99 -26.82
N GLY A 601 -30.05 7.60 -25.58
CA GLY A 601 -29.12 8.31 -24.71
C GLY A 601 -27.67 8.24 -25.22
N ILE A 602 -26.89 9.26 -24.86
CA ILE A 602 -25.51 9.41 -25.35
C ILE A 602 -24.51 9.25 -24.20
N LEU A 603 -23.52 8.37 -24.40
CA LEU A 603 -22.30 8.35 -23.58
C LEU A 603 -21.26 9.27 -24.21
N GLN A 604 -20.74 10.22 -23.45
CA GLN A 604 -19.59 11.03 -23.81
C GLN A 604 -18.39 10.64 -22.97
N GLN A 605 -17.29 10.25 -23.62
CA GLN A 605 -16.02 9.91 -22.98
C GLN A 605 -14.96 10.91 -23.39
N TRP A 606 -14.40 11.66 -22.43
CA TRP A 606 -13.17 12.40 -22.68
C TRP A 606 -11.99 11.43 -22.76
N PHE A 607 -11.04 11.70 -23.67
CA PHE A 607 -9.83 10.90 -23.82
C PHE A 607 -8.63 11.84 -23.97
N PRO A 608 -7.63 11.79 -23.06
CA PRO A 608 -6.45 12.63 -23.14
C PRO A 608 -5.56 12.20 -24.31
N MET A 609 -5.36 13.08 -25.29
CA MET A 609 -4.41 12.83 -26.40
C MET A 609 -2.94 12.74 -25.94
N GLY A 610 -2.65 13.01 -24.66
CA GLY A 610 -1.33 12.85 -24.05
C GLY A 610 -0.92 11.40 -23.78
N SER A 611 -1.83 10.42 -23.86
CA SER A 611 -1.48 9.00 -23.78
C SER A 611 -0.72 8.59 -25.05
N ARG A 612 0.61 8.60 -24.97
CA ARG A 612 1.52 8.38 -26.11
C ARG A 612 1.57 6.93 -26.60
N ASP A 613 0.91 6.00 -25.91
CA ASP A 613 0.91 4.59 -26.27
C ASP A 613 -0.22 4.26 -27.26
N PRO A 614 0.08 3.95 -28.52
CA PRO A 614 -0.93 3.55 -29.51
C PRO A 614 -1.74 2.32 -29.08
N ALA A 615 -1.18 1.43 -28.26
CA ALA A 615 -1.88 0.25 -27.78
C ALA A 615 -3.03 0.62 -26.82
N ILE A 616 -2.83 1.62 -25.96
CA ILE A 616 -3.88 2.14 -25.05
C ILE A 616 -5.00 2.77 -25.88
N VAL A 617 -4.65 3.62 -26.85
CA VAL A 617 -5.63 4.27 -27.73
C VAL A 617 -6.46 3.23 -28.49
N ALA A 618 -5.79 2.24 -29.10
CA ALA A 618 -6.45 1.16 -29.83
C ALA A 618 -7.36 0.33 -28.92
N SER A 619 -6.93 0.03 -27.69
CA SER A 619 -7.71 -0.74 -26.72
C SER A 619 -8.98 -0.02 -26.30
N VAL A 620 -8.91 1.28 -25.99
CA VAL A 620 -10.08 2.10 -25.63
C VAL A 620 -11.02 2.27 -26.82
N ALA A 621 -10.48 2.57 -28.01
CA ALA A 621 -11.28 2.70 -29.22
C ALA A 621 -12.03 1.40 -29.55
N ARG A 622 -11.36 0.25 -29.41
CA ARG A 622 -11.97 -1.07 -29.58
C ARG A 622 -13.07 -1.33 -28.54
N ALA A 623 -12.83 -1.01 -27.27
CA ALA A 623 -13.82 -1.18 -26.22
C ALA A 623 -15.10 -0.35 -26.49
N LEU A 624 -14.96 0.90 -26.93
CA LEU A 624 -16.09 1.75 -27.32
C LEU A 624 -16.85 1.19 -28.54
N ASN A 625 -16.13 0.83 -29.60
CA ASN A 625 -16.73 0.36 -30.85
C ASN A 625 -17.45 -0.99 -30.70
N GLU A 626 -16.98 -1.85 -29.80
CA GLU A 626 -17.67 -3.11 -29.48
C GLU A 626 -18.88 -2.90 -28.53
N SER A 627 -18.93 -1.80 -27.78
CA SER A 627 -20.00 -1.53 -26.79
C SER A 627 -21.18 -0.74 -27.37
N PHE A 628 -20.90 0.18 -28.31
CA PHE A 628 -21.88 1.08 -28.91
C PHE A 628 -21.91 0.95 -30.44
N PRO A 629 -23.10 0.89 -31.06
CA PRO A 629 -23.23 0.72 -32.51
C PRO A 629 -22.81 1.96 -33.30
N TYR A 630 -22.83 3.14 -32.68
CA TYR A 630 -22.45 4.41 -33.30
C TYR A 630 -21.44 5.12 -32.43
N VAL A 631 -20.24 5.35 -32.98
CA VAL A 631 -19.16 6.07 -32.30
C VAL A 631 -18.74 7.24 -33.17
N ARG A 632 -18.68 8.44 -32.59
CA ARG A 632 -18.18 9.64 -33.25
C ARG A 632 -17.08 10.27 -32.41
N VAL A 633 -15.95 10.56 -33.04
CA VAL A 633 -14.77 11.12 -32.39
C VAL A 633 -14.61 12.56 -32.81
N PHE A 634 -14.36 13.43 -31.83
CA PHE A 634 -14.07 14.85 -32.05
C PHE A 634 -12.68 15.14 -31.51
N ARG A 635 -11.92 15.95 -32.25
CA ARG A 635 -10.62 16.43 -31.76
C ARG A 635 -10.86 17.46 -30.65
N SER A 636 -10.06 17.40 -29.58
CA SER A 636 -10.08 18.42 -28.54
C SER A 636 -9.78 19.80 -29.15
N ILE A 637 -10.40 20.84 -28.59
CA ILE A 637 -10.19 22.25 -28.98
C ILE A 637 -9.18 22.95 -28.05
N GLU A 638 -8.48 22.17 -27.22
CA GLU A 638 -7.38 22.61 -26.35
C GLU A 638 -6.05 22.75 -27.09
#